data_AF-A0A2M7YUX8-F1
#
_entry.id   AF-A0A2M7YUX8-F1
#
_cell.length_a   1.000
_cell.length_b   1.000
_cell.length_c   1.000
_cell.angle_alpha   90.00
_cell.angle_beta   90.00
_cell.angle_gamma   90.00
#
_symmetry.space_group_name_H-M   'P 1'
#
loop_
_entity.id
_entity.type
_entity.pdbx_description
1 polymer ?
#
loop_
_entity_poly.entity_id
_entity_poly.type
_entity_poly.pdbx_seq_one_letter_code
_entity_poly.pdbx_strand_id
1 'polypeptide(L)'
;MKLWKFILLLGVIAAVGGAAVVAVNFLVLPSMVHSHQVVTMPDLRGVSLEEAREKAATLDLVLEVSRKRPHPTLPEGAVLDQVPGPHEKVRGGRTVRVVLSTGHATGALPEVVGLTPRQAEATLQRENYRLGRSVRMPRRGITQPVVAYQNPQAGLELATGRSVELVIAEPEAPLRLRMPDLTGLPLFQARQMITAAGFVVGPVEYRRSGQVAPNHIVSQKPAAGSQVGKGDRLVLVVATR
;
A
#
# COMPACT_ATOMS: atom_id res chain seq x y z
N MET A 1 38.22 -12.27 -89.31
CA MET A 1 36.99 -13.04 -88.95
C MET A 1 35.83 -12.55 -89.79
N LYS A 2 35.05 -13.44 -90.43
CA LYS A 2 33.90 -13.05 -91.27
C LYS A 2 32.84 -12.34 -90.40
N LEU A 3 32.39 -11.15 -90.81
CA LEU A 3 31.48 -10.24 -90.09
C LEU A 3 30.24 -10.95 -89.49
N TRP A 4 29.69 -11.95 -90.18
CA TRP A 4 28.56 -12.75 -89.70
C TRP A 4 28.86 -13.53 -88.41
N LYS A 5 30.09 -14.03 -88.20
CA LYS A 5 30.48 -14.70 -86.95
C LYS A 5 30.44 -13.73 -85.75
N PHE A 6 30.71 -12.44 -85.98
CA PHE A 6 30.65 -11.41 -84.94
C PHE A 6 29.21 -11.06 -84.58
N ILE A 7 28.32 -10.96 -85.58
CA ILE A 7 26.88 -10.74 -85.38
C ILE A 7 26.24 -11.92 -84.63
N LEU A 8 26.61 -13.16 -84.98
CA LEU A 8 26.17 -14.35 -84.26
C LEU A 8 26.65 -14.37 -82.80
N LEU A 9 27.91 -14.02 -82.54
CA LEU A 9 28.45 -13.92 -81.18
C LEU A 9 27.69 -12.88 -80.34
N LEU A 10 27.39 -11.72 -80.92
CA LEU A 10 26.67 -10.64 -80.23
C LEU A 10 25.22 -11.04 -79.90
N GLY A 11 24.55 -11.75 -80.81
CA GLY A 11 23.21 -12.29 -80.59
C GLY A 11 23.17 -13.35 -79.48
N VAL A 12 24.19 -14.21 -79.39
CA VAL A 12 24.31 -15.19 -78.31
C VAL A 12 24.55 -14.52 -76.96
N ILE A 13 25.42 -13.51 -76.89
CA ILE A 13 25.67 -12.74 -75.66
C ILE A 13 24.39 -12.03 -75.20
N ALA A 14 23.65 -11.41 -76.12
CA ALA A 14 22.38 -10.76 -75.80
C ALA A 14 21.33 -11.77 -75.31
N ALA A 15 21.26 -12.97 -75.92
CA ALA A 15 20.36 -14.03 -75.50
C ALA A 15 20.71 -14.58 -74.10
N VAL A 16 22.00 -14.80 -73.81
CA VAL A 16 22.46 -15.26 -72.49
C VAL A 16 22.24 -14.19 -71.42
N GLY A 17 22.54 -12.92 -71.73
CA GLY A 17 22.27 -11.80 -70.84
C GLY A 17 20.77 -11.63 -70.55
N GLY A 18 19.93 -11.72 -71.59
CA GLY A 18 18.48 -11.70 -71.44
C GLY A 18 17.95 -12.87 -70.59
N ALA A 19 18.45 -14.09 -70.83
CA ALA A 19 18.10 -15.26 -70.03
C ALA A 19 18.53 -15.12 -68.57
N ALA A 20 19.69 -14.52 -68.29
CA ALA A 20 20.15 -14.24 -66.94
C ALA A 20 19.25 -13.22 -66.23
N VAL A 21 18.84 -12.15 -66.89
CA VAL A 21 17.90 -11.16 -66.34
C VAL A 21 16.54 -11.78 -66.06
N VAL A 22 16.03 -12.61 -66.97
CA VAL A 22 14.77 -13.35 -66.79
C VAL A 22 14.88 -14.34 -65.62
N ALA A 23 15.98 -15.10 -65.53
CA ALA A 23 16.22 -16.02 -64.43
C ALA A 23 16.33 -15.30 -63.09
N VAL A 24 17.04 -14.16 -63.04
CA VAL A 24 17.10 -13.34 -61.83
C VAL A 24 15.71 -12.81 -61.46
N ASN A 25 14.95 -12.28 -62.42
CA ASN A 25 13.65 -11.67 -62.15
C ASN A 25 12.54 -12.67 -61.79
N PHE A 26 12.54 -13.87 -62.38
CA PHE A 26 11.46 -14.85 -62.24
C PHE A 26 11.81 -16.09 -61.42
N LEU A 27 13.09 -16.37 -61.17
CA LEU A 27 13.51 -17.52 -60.35
C LEU A 27 14.21 -17.06 -59.05
N VAL A 28 15.19 -16.15 -59.14
CA VAL A 28 15.98 -15.71 -57.98
C VAL A 28 15.22 -14.71 -57.10
N LEU A 29 14.68 -13.63 -57.67
CA LEU A 29 13.94 -12.63 -56.89
C LEU A 29 12.67 -13.23 -56.24
N PRO A 30 11.87 -14.07 -56.92
CA PRO A 30 10.72 -14.68 -56.28
C PRO A 30 11.11 -15.67 -55.19
N SER A 31 12.17 -16.46 -55.34
CA SER A 31 12.61 -17.37 -54.27
C SER A 31 13.11 -16.63 -53.02
N MET A 32 13.75 -15.47 -53.17
CA MET A 32 14.19 -14.65 -52.03
C MET A 32 13.02 -13.94 -51.31
N VAL A 33 12.00 -13.50 -52.04
CA VAL A 33 10.86 -12.74 -51.47
C VAL A 33 9.75 -13.65 -50.94
N HIS A 34 9.58 -14.87 -51.48
CA HIS A 34 8.55 -15.84 -51.06
C HIS A 34 9.03 -16.83 -49.98
N SER A 35 10.21 -16.62 -49.38
CA SER A 35 10.85 -17.58 -48.49
C SER A 35 10.19 -17.76 -47.12
N HIS A 36 9.33 -16.84 -46.67
CA HIS A 36 8.73 -16.94 -45.33
C HIS A 36 7.33 -17.53 -45.39
N GLN A 37 7.17 -18.71 -44.78
CA GLN A 37 5.88 -19.37 -44.64
C GLN A 37 4.91 -18.48 -43.87
N VAL A 38 3.62 -18.54 -44.25
CA VAL A 38 2.55 -17.88 -43.49
C VAL A 38 2.26 -18.73 -42.26
N VAL A 39 2.50 -18.18 -41.08
CA VAL A 39 2.27 -18.82 -39.78
C VAL A 39 1.06 -18.18 -39.10
N THR A 40 0.38 -18.97 -38.27
CA THR A 40 -0.71 -18.46 -37.42
C THR A 40 -0.12 -17.89 -36.15
N MET A 41 -0.49 -16.65 -35.81
CA MET A 41 0.01 -15.96 -34.63
C MET A 41 -0.42 -16.71 -33.35
N PRO A 42 0.52 -17.12 -32.48
CA PRO A 42 0.19 -17.69 -31.19
C PRO A 42 -0.41 -16.64 -30.25
N ASP A 43 -1.19 -17.08 -29.27
CA ASP A 43 -1.57 -16.22 -28.14
C ASP A 43 -0.42 -16.19 -27.13
N LEU A 44 0.26 -15.05 -27.10
CA LEU A 44 1.37 -14.75 -26.21
C LEU A 44 0.87 -14.03 -24.94
N ARG A 45 -0.41 -13.70 -24.81
CA ARG A 45 -0.91 -12.97 -23.64
C ARG A 45 -0.89 -13.87 -22.40
N GLY A 46 -0.53 -13.27 -21.27
CA GLY A 46 -0.49 -13.94 -19.96
C GLY A 46 0.75 -14.81 -19.72
N VAL A 47 1.54 -15.13 -20.74
CA VAL A 47 2.80 -15.86 -20.57
C VAL A 47 3.98 -14.93 -20.28
N SER A 48 5.08 -15.49 -19.78
CA SER A 48 6.31 -14.74 -19.50
C SER A 48 6.99 -14.28 -20.81
N LEU A 49 7.83 -13.24 -20.73
CA LEU A 49 8.61 -12.76 -21.88
C LEU A 49 9.48 -13.87 -22.51
N GLU A 50 10.09 -14.71 -21.68
CA GLU A 50 10.95 -15.82 -22.16
C GLU A 50 10.13 -16.86 -22.90
N GLU A 51 9.02 -17.31 -22.32
CA GLU A 51 8.12 -18.27 -22.98
C GLU A 51 7.50 -17.69 -24.27
N ALA A 52 7.14 -16.40 -24.26
CA ALA A 52 6.64 -15.73 -25.45
C ALA A 52 7.70 -15.67 -26.56
N ARG A 53 8.98 -15.46 -26.19
CA ARG A 53 10.10 -15.43 -27.12
C ARG A 53 10.37 -16.80 -27.72
N GLU A 54 10.29 -17.86 -26.92
CA GLU A 54 10.39 -19.25 -27.41
C GLU A 54 9.25 -19.58 -28.38
N LYS A 55 8.00 -19.26 -28.03
CA LYS A 55 6.83 -19.46 -28.91
C LYS A 55 6.89 -18.66 -30.21
N ALA A 56 7.47 -17.45 -30.17
CA ALA A 56 7.70 -16.65 -31.37
C ALA A 56 8.82 -17.26 -32.23
N ALA A 57 9.93 -17.67 -31.61
CA ALA A 57 11.10 -18.21 -32.30
C ALA A 57 10.79 -19.53 -33.04
N THR A 58 9.93 -20.39 -32.50
CA THR A 58 9.51 -21.63 -33.19
C THR A 58 8.76 -21.37 -34.50
N LEU A 59 8.21 -20.16 -34.68
CA LEU A 59 7.45 -19.75 -35.86
C LEU A 59 8.20 -18.72 -36.72
N ASP A 60 9.51 -18.57 -36.52
CA ASP A 60 10.35 -17.56 -37.20
C ASP A 60 9.85 -16.12 -36.95
N LEU A 61 9.21 -15.85 -35.82
CA LEU A 61 8.71 -14.51 -35.46
C LEU A 61 9.71 -13.79 -34.55
N VAL A 62 9.89 -12.49 -34.78
CA VAL A 62 10.81 -11.65 -34.00
C VAL A 62 10.01 -10.90 -32.94
N LEU A 63 10.30 -11.11 -31.67
CA LEU A 63 9.58 -10.46 -30.58
C LEU A 63 10.27 -9.15 -30.16
N GLU A 64 9.51 -8.05 -30.12
CA GLU A 64 9.98 -6.73 -29.71
C GLU A 64 9.11 -6.17 -28.58
N VAL A 65 9.74 -5.66 -27.51
CA VAL A 65 9.02 -5.03 -26.40
C VAL A 65 8.76 -3.56 -26.73
N SER A 66 7.50 -3.22 -26.97
CA SER A 66 7.11 -1.86 -27.37
C SER A 66 6.98 -0.89 -26.19
N ARG A 67 6.33 -1.33 -25.10
CA ARG A 67 6.07 -0.53 -23.90
C ARG A 67 5.80 -1.44 -22.70
N LYS A 68 5.94 -0.88 -21.49
CA LYS A 68 5.55 -1.54 -20.24
C LYS A 68 4.42 -0.74 -19.57
N ARG A 69 3.44 -1.42 -18.97
CA ARG A 69 2.32 -0.79 -18.24
C ARG A 69 1.95 -1.60 -17.00
N PRO A 70 1.44 -0.95 -15.93
CA PRO A 70 0.92 -1.68 -14.78
C PRO A 70 -0.36 -2.45 -15.13
N HIS A 71 -0.56 -3.58 -14.47
CA HIS A 71 -1.74 -4.42 -14.61
C HIS A 71 -2.19 -4.96 -13.24
N PRO A 72 -3.50 -4.97 -12.94
CA PRO A 72 -3.99 -5.31 -11.61
C PRO A 72 -3.84 -6.80 -11.23
N THR A 73 -3.62 -7.68 -12.20
CA THR A 73 -3.61 -9.14 -11.97
C THR A 73 -2.44 -9.87 -12.59
N LEU A 74 -1.74 -9.28 -13.57
CA LEU A 74 -0.69 -9.97 -14.30
C LEU A 74 0.66 -9.69 -13.63
N PRO A 75 1.48 -10.72 -13.35
CA PRO A 75 2.78 -10.52 -12.73
C PRO A 75 3.69 -9.69 -13.62
N GLU A 76 4.73 -9.10 -13.02
CA GLU A 76 5.74 -8.37 -13.77
C GLU A 76 6.38 -9.27 -14.83
N GLY A 77 6.58 -8.73 -16.04
CA GLY A 77 7.19 -9.44 -17.16
C GLY A 77 6.23 -10.31 -17.98
N ALA A 78 4.96 -10.44 -17.57
CA ALA A 78 3.94 -11.09 -18.38
C ALA A 78 3.50 -10.21 -19.57
N VAL A 79 3.18 -10.82 -20.70
CA VAL A 79 2.66 -10.11 -21.88
C VAL A 79 1.20 -9.71 -21.64
N LEU A 80 0.93 -8.40 -21.67
CA LEU A 80 -0.41 -7.82 -21.57
C LEU A 80 -1.16 -7.87 -22.89
N ASP A 81 -0.44 -7.54 -23.95
CA ASP A 81 -1.02 -7.28 -25.26
C ASP A 81 0.03 -7.56 -26.34
N GLN A 82 -0.44 -7.92 -27.53
CA GLN A 82 0.40 -8.24 -28.67
C GLN A 82 -0.17 -7.67 -29.95
N VAL A 83 0.72 -7.28 -30.86
CA VAL A 83 0.37 -6.87 -32.21
C VAL A 83 1.42 -7.46 -33.15
N PRO A 84 1.06 -8.28 -34.16
CA PRO A 84 -0.29 -8.70 -34.58
C PRO A 84 -1.09 -9.54 -33.56
N GLY A 85 -2.42 -9.58 -33.71
CA GLY A 85 -3.33 -10.21 -32.74
C GLY A 85 -3.27 -11.75 -32.76
N PRO A 86 -3.74 -12.43 -31.71
CA PRO A 86 -3.74 -13.89 -31.68
C PRO A 86 -4.57 -14.47 -32.83
N HIS A 87 -4.12 -15.60 -33.38
CA HIS A 87 -4.72 -16.33 -34.50
C HIS A 87 -4.70 -15.60 -35.86
N GLU A 88 -4.08 -14.42 -35.95
CA GLU A 88 -3.89 -13.71 -37.20
C GLU A 88 -2.83 -14.42 -38.08
N LYS A 89 -3.03 -14.43 -39.40
CA LYS A 89 -2.06 -15.01 -40.34
C LYS A 89 -0.97 -14.00 -40.64
N VAL A 90 0.26 -14.32 -40.28
CA VAL A 90 1.43 -13.45 -40.46
C VAL A 90 2.52 -14.17 -41.23
N ARG A 91 3.39 -13.43 -41.91
CA ARG A 91 4.57 -14.03 -42.55
C ARG A 91 5.64 -14.30 -41.50
N GLY A 92 6.38 -15.40 -41.64
CA GLY A 92 7.65 -15.59 -40.95
C GLY A 92 8.59 -14.38 -41.14
N GLY A 93 9.46 -14.15 -40.17
CA GLY A 93 10.32 -12.97 -40.05
C GLY A 93 9.61 -11.71 -39.56
N ARG A 94 8.28 -11.74 -39.33
CA ARG A 94 7.53 -10.55 -38.89
C ARG A 94 7.86 -10.20 -37.43
N THR A 95 8.03 -8.91 -37.18
CA THR A 95 8.14 -8.36 -35.83
C THR A 95 6.79 -8.33 -35.12
N VAL A 96 6.72 -9.00 -33.97
CA VAL A 96 5.60 -9.02 -33.04
C VAL A 96 5.93 -8.07 -31.90
N ARG A 97 5.16 -6.99 -31.81
CA ARG A 97 5.29 -6.02 -30.74
C ARG A 97 4.43 -6.44 -29.56
N VAL A 98 5.06 -6.61 -28.40
CA VAL A 98 4.36 -6.94 -27.14
C VAL A 98 4.37 -5.76 -26.19
N VAL A 99 3.37 -5.73 -25.31
CA VAL A 99 3.29 -4.84 -24.17
C VAL A 99 3.48 -5.68 -22.92
N LEU A 100 4.43 -5.31 -22.06
CA LEU A 100 4.68 -6.08 -20.84
C LEU A 100 4.01 -5.46 -19.61
N SER A 101 3.66 -6.31 -18.66
CA SER A 101 3.19 -5.92 -17.34
C SER A 101 4.37 -5.45 -16.49
N THR A 102 4.23 -4.32 -15.81
CA THR A 102 5.11 -3.94 -14.69
C THR A 102 4.63 -4.50 -13.35
N GLY A 103 3.62 -5.40 -13.37
CA GLY A 103 2.93 -5.83 -12.16
C GLY A 103 1.91 -4.80 -11.67
N HIS A 104 1.55 -4.89 -10.40
CA HIS A 104 0.65 -3.93 -9.75
C HIS A 104 1.29 -2.54 -9.76
N ALA A 105 0.50 -1.47 -9.90
CA ALA A 105 1.03 -0.12 -9.75
C ALA A 105 1.64 0.04 -8.35
N THR A 106 2.93 0.30 -8.25
CA THR A 106 3.61 0.59 -6.98
C THR A 106 3.69 2.09 -6.76
N GLY A 107 3.76 2.47 -5.49
CA GLY A 107 4.07 3.83 -5.07
C GLY A 107 4.84 3.80 -3.76
N ALA A 108 5.43 4.94 -3.43
CA ALA A 108 6.07 5.13 -2.14
C ALA A 108 5.02 5.30 -1.04
N LEU A 109 5.08 4.47 0.01
CA LEU A 109 4.16 4.58 1.13
C LEU A 109 4.40 5.88 1.91
N PRO A 110 3.36 6.73 2.11
CA PRO A 110 3.52 7.98 2.83
C PRO A 110 3.81 7.77 4.32
N GLU A 111 4.48 8.75 4.92
CA GLU A 111 4.65 8.83 6.37
C GLU A 111 3.40 9.43 7.01
N VAL A 112 2.79 8.66 7.92
CA VAL A 112 1.61 9.07 8.69
C VAL A 112 1.85 9.05 10.20
N VAL A 113 3.06 8.67 10.65
CA VAL A 113 3.48 8.77 12.05
C VAL A 113 3.46 10.23 12.49
N GLY A 114 2.94 10.50 13.69
CA GLY A 114 2.78 11.86 14.20
C GLY A 114 1.50 12.57 13.73
N LEU A 115 0.78 12.05 12.74
CA LEU A 115 -0.51 12.59 12.31
C LEU A 115 -1.65 12.13 13.22
N THR A 116 -2.74 12.89 13.22
CA THR A 116 -4.01 12.42 13.82
C THR A 116 -4.57 11.25 13.00
N PRO A 117 -5.36 10.33 13.60
CA PRO A 117 -5.95 9.21 12.86
C PRO A 117 -6.73 9.62 11.60
N ARG A 118 -7.46 10.75 11.67
CA ARG A 118 -8.21 11.30 10.53
C ARG A 118 -7.29 11.82 9.41
N GLN A 119 -6.21 12.51 9.78
CA GLN A 119 -5.23 12.99 8.80
C GLN A 119 -4.48 11.83 8.16
N ALA A 120 -4.10 10.83 8.95
CA ALA A 120 -3.44 9.61 8.46
C ALA A 120 -4.32 8.88 7.44
N GLU A 121 -5.60 8.68 7.74
CA GLU A 121 -6.56 8.06 6.81
C GLU A 121 -6.70 8.85 5.51
N ALA A 122 -6.87 10.18 5.59
CA ALA A 122 -6.98 11.02 4.40
C ALA A 122 -5.70 11.00 3.54
N THR A 123 -4.52 10.95 4.15
CA THR A 123 -3.24 10.84 3.44
C THR A 123 -3.10 9.48 2.75
N LEU A 124 -3.44 8.38 3.43
CA LEU A 124 -3.42 7.05 2.83
C LEU A 124 -4.37 6.94 1.64
N GLN A 125 -5.61 7.45 1.77
CA GLN A 125 -6.59 7.41 0.69
C GLN A 125 -6.15 8.22 -0.54
N ARG A 126 -5.52 9.40 -0.33
CA ARG A 126 -5.01 10.24 -1.41
C ARG A 126 -3.96 9.53 -2.26
N GLU A 127 -3.10 8.74 -1.61
CA GLU A 127 -2.07 7.94 -2.26
C GLU A 127 -2.55 6.55 -2.69
N ASN A 128 -3.87 6.32 -2.73
CA ASN A 128 -4.51 5.06 -3.10
C ASN A 128 -4.15 3.86 -2.19
N TYR A 129 -3.76 4.09 -0.94
CA TYR A 129 -3.61 3.06 0.08
C TYR A 129 -4.87 2.93 0.93
N ARG A 130 -5.09 1.73 1.48
CA ARG A 130 -6.23 1.46 2.36
C ARG A 130 -5.79 1.50 3.81
N LEU A 131 -6.64 2.03 4.68
CA LEU A 131 -6.46 1.86 6.11
C LEU A 131 -6.78 0.40 6.48
N GLY A 132 -5.80 -0.28 7.06
CA GLY A 132 -5.92 -1.64 7.57
C GLY A 132 -6.39 -1.67 9.03
N ARG A 133 -5.90 -2.66 9.78
CA ARG A 133 -6.19 -2.77 11.22
C ARG A 133 -5.53 -1.61 11.98
N SER A 134 -6.30 -0.95 12.84
CA SER A 134 -5.78 0.03 13.79
C SER A 134 -5.85 -0.49 15.22
N VAL A 135 -4.74 -0.44 15.96
CA VAL A 135 -4.70 -0.78 17.39
C VAL A 135 -4.51 0.50 18.21
N ARG A 136 -5.28 0.67 19.27
CA ARG A 136 -5.19 1.82 20.18
C ARG A 136 -4.45 1.42 21.46
N MET A 137 -3.48 2.23 21.87
CA MET A 137 -2.66 1.99 23.06
C MET A 137 -2.60 3.24 23.93
N PRO A 138 -2.93 3.13 25.24
CA PRO A 138 -2.77 4.24 26.18
C PRO A 138 -1.31 4.67 26.31
N ARG A 139 -1.06 5.99 26.33
CA ARG A 139 0.28 6.57 26.51
C ARG A 139 0.23 7.84 27.35
N ARG A 140 1.16 7.93 28.31
CA ARG A 140 1.34 9.12 29.17
C ARG A 140 1.89 10.30 28.37
N GLY A 141 1.47 11.50 28.77
CA GLY A 141 1.97 12.76 28.20
C GLY A 141 1.35 13.13 26.85
N ILE A 142 0.32 12.44 26.40
CA ILE A 142 -0.39 12.73 25.16
C ILE A 142 -1.77 13.29 25.48
N THR A 143 -2.12 14.42 24.84
CA THR A 143 -3.40 15.10 25.00
C THR A 143 -4.44 14.70 23.96
N GLN A 144 -4.00 14.20 22.80
CA GLN A 144 -4.86 13.83 21.69
C GLN A 144 -4.36 12.57 20.96
N PRO A 145 -5.24 11.74 20.38
CA PRO A 145 -4.83 10.56 19.65
C PRO A 145 -3.87 10.89 18.49
N VAL A 146 -2.78 10.14 18.40
CA VAL A 146 -1.74 10.31 17.37
C VAL A 146 -1.27 8.95 16.88
N VAL A 147 -0.94 8.83 15.59
CA VAL A 147 -0.31 7.63 15.06
C VAL A 147 1.11 7.53 15.64
N ALA A 148 1.35 6.50 16.43
CA ALA A 148 2.64 6.21 17.03
C ALA A 148 3.52 5.31 16.15
N TYR A 149 2.88 4.45 15.35
CA TYR A 149 3.56 3.52 14.47
C TYR A 149 2.67 3.16 13.27
N GLN A 150 3.31 2.87 12.14
CA GLN A 150 2.65 2.36 10.94
C GLN A 150 3.38 1.11 10.45
N ASN A 151 2.63 0.19 9.83
CA ASN A 151 3.16 -1.00 9.17
C ASN A 151 2.39 -1.25 7.86
N PRO A 152 3.05 -1.31 6.69
CA PRO A 152 4.50 -1.20 6.48
C PRO A 152 5.10 0.17 6.81
N GLN A 153 6.43 0.22 6.93
CA GLN A 153 7.16 1.48 7.19
C GLN A 153 7.06 2.43 6.01
N ALA A 154 7.08 3.74 6.31
CA ALA A 154 7.07 4.79 5.31
C ALA A 154 8.26 4.68 4.35
N GLY A 155 8.08 5.14 3.11
CA GLY A 155 9.10 5.10 2.05
C GLY A 155 9.27 3.72 1.39
N LEU A 156 8.59 2.68 1.88
CA LEU A 156 8.58 1.37 1.20
C LEU A 156 7.78 1.48 -0.10
N GLU A 157 8.35 0.97 -1.20
CA GLU A 157 7.64 0.74 -2.45
C GLU A 157 6.60 -0.37 -2.23
N LEU A 158 5.34 0.01 -2.26
CA LEU A 158 4.22 -0.88 -1.99
C LEU A 158 3.23 -0.80 -3.14
N ALA A 159 2.69 -1.94 -3.55
CA ALA A 159 1.57 -1.98 -4.47
C ALA A 159 0.43 -1.10 -3.94
N THR A 160 -0.02 -0.16 -4.76
CA THR A 160 -1.20 0.67 -4.50
C THR A 160 -2.41 -0.23 -4.22
N GLY A 161 -3.30 0.23 -3.34
CA GLY A 161 -4.47 -0.54 -2.86
C GLY A 161 -4.17 -1.49 -1.69
N ARG A 162 -2.90 -1.65 -1.28
CA ARG A 162 -2.54 -2.43 -0.08
C ARG A 162 -2.98 -1.69 1.19
N SER A 163 -3.18 -2.48 2.25
CA SER A 163 -3.62 -2.00 3.57
C SER A 163 -2.42 -1.64 4.44
N VAL A 164 -2.53 -0.52 5.16
CA VAL A 164 -1.55 -0.07 6.16
C VAL A 164 -2.15 -0.19 7.55
N GLU A 165 -1.51 -0.96 8.43
CA GLU A 165 -1.87 -1.07 9.83
C GLU A 165 -1.27 0.08 10.64
N LEU A 166 -2.04 0.62 11.58
CA LEU A 166 -1.62 1.74 12.42
C LEU A 166 -1.70 1.37 13.90
N VAL A 167 -0.72 1.82 14.67
CA VAL A 167 -0.82 1.88 16.13
C VAL A 167 -1.06 3.33 16.52
N ILE A 168 -2.19 3.57 17.17
CA ILE A 168 -2.63 4.88 17.61
C ILE A 168 -2.34 4.98 19.11
N ALA A 169 -1.49 5.92 19.49
CA ALA A 169 -1.33 6.28 20.88
C ALA A 169 -2.48 7.18 21.32
N GLU A 170 -3.13 6.82 22.42
CA GLU A 170 -4.25 7.57 23.00
C GLU A 170 -3.90 8.06 24.41
N PRO A 171 -4.50 9.18 24.87
CA PRO A 171 -4.33 9.62 26.23
C PRO A 171 -4.67 8.52 27.23
N GLU A 172 -3.81 8.31 28.24
CA GLU A 172 -4.14 7.41 29.35
C GLU A 172 -5.38 7.94 30.08
N ALA A 173 -6.38 7.09 30.25
CA ALA A 173 -7.58 7.46 31.00
C ALA A 173 -7.16 7.79 32.45
N PRO A 174 -7.68 8.88 33.03
CA PRO A 174 -7.35 9.22 34.41
C PRO A 174 -7.81 8.10 35.34
N LEU A 175 -6.92 7.66 36.24
CA LEU A 175 -7.24 6.70 37.29
C LEU A 175 -8.36 7.25 38.17
N ARG A 176 -9.53 6.61 38.12
CA ARG A 176 -10.67 6.88 38.98
C ARG A 176 -10.68 5.89 40.13
N LEU A 177 -10.71 6.41 41.36
CA LEU A 177 -10.80 5.66 42.60
C LEU A 177 -12.18 5.89 43.22
N ARG A 178 -12.71 4.89 43.92
CA ARG A 178 -13.99 5.01 44.62
C ARG A 178 -13.78 5.76 45.94
N MET A 179 -14.58 6.79 46.17
CA MET A 179 -14.51 7.61 47.37
C MET A 179 -14.94 6.79 48.61
N PRO A 180 -14.09 6.66 49.64
CA PRO A 180 -14.47 6.01 50.89
C PRO A 180 -15.55 6.82 51.62
N ASP A 181 -16.33 6.14 52.46
CA ASP A 181 -17.19 6.82 53.43
C ASP A 181 -16.37 7.20 54.66
N LEU A 182 -16.30 8.50 54.92
CA LEU A 182 -15.57 9.12 56.02
C LEU A 182 -16.54 9.70 57.05
N THR A 183 -17.85 9.69 56.78
CA THR A 183 -18.85 10.28 57.67
C THR A 183 -18.86 9.55 59.01
N GLY A 184 -18.96 10.31 60.11
CA GLY A 184 -18.90 9.76 61.46
C GLY A 184 -17.51 9.29 61.94
N LEU A 185 -16.46 9.34 61.10
CA LEU A 185 -15.10 9.02 61.55
C LEU A 185 -14.43 10.21 62.26
N PRO A 186 -13.51 9.98 63.21
CA PRO A 186 -12.62 11.01 63.74
C PRO A 186 -11.74 11.62 62.63
N LEU A 187 -11.51 12.93 62.67
CA LEU A 187 -10.71 13.65 61.65
C LEU A 187 -9.33 13.00 61.40
N PHE A 188 -8.67 12.52 62.45
CA PHE A 188 -7.37 11.85 62.35
C PHE A 188 -7.46 10.55 61.53
N GLN A 189 -8.45 9.71 61.82
CA GLN A 189 -8.68 8.45 61.11
C GLN A 189 -9.10 8.70 59.66
N ALA A 190 -9.96 9.69 59.43
CA ALA A 190 -10.37 10.10 58.08
C ALA A 190 -9.15 10.51 57.23
N ARG A 191 -8.20 11.28 57.79
CA ARG A 191 -6.96 11.67 57.09
C ARG A 191 -6.07 10.47 56.71
N GLN A 192 -5.96 9.48 57.58
CA GLN A 192 -5.22 8.25 57.29
C GLN A 192 -5.88 7.47 56.14
N MET A 193 -7.21 7.32 56.19
CA MET A 193 -7.97 6.61 55.17
C MET A 193 -7.91 7.31 53.80
N ILE A 194 -7.99 8.65 53.79
CA ILE A 194 -7.81 9.48 52.59
C ILE A 194 -6.45 9.23 51.93
N THR A 195 -5.38 9.28 52.73
CA THR A 195 -4.01 9.14 52.24
C THR A 195 -3.76 7.71 51.74
N ALA A 196 -4.23 6.71 52.49
CA ALA A 196 -4.14 5.30 52.11
C ALA A 196 -4.91 4.99 50.82
N ALA A 197 -6.05 5.67 50.60
CA ALA A 197 -6.83 5.57 49.38
C ALA A 197 -6.22 6.37 48.20
N GLY A 198 -5.10 7.07 48.38
CA GLY A 198 -4.41 7.80 47.31
C GLY A 198 -5.04 9.16 46.95
N PHE A 199 -5.83 9.72 47.87
CA PHE A 199 -6.41 11.06 47.74
C PHE A 199 -5.64 12.09 48.59
N VAL A 200 -5.89 13.37 48.33
CA VAL A 200 -5.25 14.47 49.08
C VAL A 200 -6.29 15.12 49.99
N VAL A 201 -5.92 15.34 51.25
CA VAL A 201 -6.76 16.11 52.19
C VAL A 201 -6.80 17.57 51.72
N GLY A 202 -7.99 18.07 51.43
CA GLY A 202 -8.24 19.46 51.08
C GLY A 202 -8.66 20.29 52.31
N PRO A 203 -9.39 21.41 52.10
CA PRO A 203 -9.88 22.26 53.16
C PRO A 203 -10.74 21.50 54.17
N VAL A 204 -10.52 21.80 55.46
CA VAL A 204 -11.32 21.29 56.57
C VAL A 204 -12.13 22.46 57.12
N GLU A 205 -13.45 22.38 56.97
CA GLU A 205 -14.39 23.34 57.51
C GLU A 205 -14.96 22.84 58.84
N TYR A 206 -15.16 23.74 59.79
CA TYR A 206 -15.76 23.40 61.08
C TYR A 206 -17.17 23.95 61.16
N ARG A 207 -18.12 23.12 61.57
CA ARG A 207 -19.53 23.50 61.72
C ARG A 207 -20.09 22.97 63.02
N ARG A 208 -20.88 23.80 63.73
CA ARG A 208 -21.61 23.33 64.91
C ARG A 208 -22.60 22.25 64.51
N SER A 209 -22.57 21.12 65.22
CA SER A 209 -23.49 20.01 65.01
C SER A 209 -23.86 19.41 66.36
N GLY A 210 -25.16 19.32 66.65
CA GLY A 210 -25.68 18.61 67.82
C GLY A 210 -25.85 17.10 67.60
N GLN A 211 -25.65 16.63 66.36
CA GLN A 211 -25.91 15.23 65.96
C GLN A 211 -24.64 14.39 65.85
N VAL A 212 -23.48 15.04 65.71
CA VAL A 212 -22.19 14.39 65.46
C VAL A 212 -21.20 14.81 66.55
N ALA A 213 -20.44 13.86 67.09
CA ALA A 213 -19.48 14.13 68.16
C ALA A 213 -18.41 15.15 67.71
N PRO A 214 -17.92 16.03 68.60
CA PRO A 214 -16.85 16.98 68.28
C PRO A 214 -15.64 16.28 67.64
N ASN A 215 -15.00 16.93 66.66
CA ASN A 215 -13.88 16.41 65.87
C ASN A 215 -14.18 15.20 64.95
N HIS A 216 -15.46 14.88 64.72
CA HIS A 216 -15.86 13.85 63.74
C HIS A 216 -16.38 14.47 62.44
N ILE A 217 -16.26 13.76 61.33
CA ILE A 217 -16.70 14.21 60.01
C ILE A 217 -18.24 14.24 59.96
N VAL A 218 -18.80 15.42 59.70
CA VAL A 218 -20.23 15.64 59.43
C VAL A 218 -20.56 15.32 57.99
N SER A 219 -19.72 15.77 57.05
CA SER A 219 -19.92 15.52 55.62
C SER A 219 -18.59 15.59 54.87
N GLN A 220 -18.55 14.93 53.73
CA GLN A 220 -17.42 14.93 52.80
C GLN A 220 -17.85 15.39 51.41
N LYS A 221 -16.91 15.96 50.67
CA LYS A 221 -17.07 16.23 49.23
C LYS A 221 -15.76 15.87 48.51
N PRO A 222 -15.80 14.99 47.49
CA PRO A 222 -16.95 14.29 46.91
C PRO A 222 -17.66 13.29 47.85
N ALA A 223 -18.92 12.97 47.54
CA ALA A 223 -19.75 12.07 48.35
C ALA A 223 -19.21 10.63 48.36
N ALA A 224 -19.52 9.87 49.41
CA ALA A 224 -19.12 8.47 49.50
C ALA A 224 -19.60 7.67 48.29
N GLY A 225 -18.76 6.75 47.79
CA GLY A 225 -19.05 5.93 46.63
C GLY A 225 -18.88 6.62 45.26
N SER A 226 -18.65 7.95 45.21
CA SER A 226 -18.38 8.66 43.95
C SER A 226 -17.03 8.25 43.33
N GLN A 227 -16.88 8.45 42.01
CA GLN A 227 -15.61 8.23 41.32
C GLN A 227 -14.77 9.52 41.30
N VAL A 228 -13.60 9.45 41.93
CA VAL A 228 -12.72 10.59 42.18
C VAL A 228 -11.36 10.34 41.55
N GLY A 229 -10.73 11.35 40.96
CA GLY A 229 -9.40 11.22 40.38
C GLY A 229 -8.35 10.96 41.46
N LYS A 230 -7.37 10.11 41.17
CA LYS A 230 -6.21 9.95 42.05
C LYS A 230 -5.51 11.30 42.23
N GLY A 231 -5.29 11.71 43.49
CA GLY A 231 -4.69 13.01 43.81
C GLY A 231 -5.64 14.20 43.90
N ASP A 232 -6.95 14.00 43.68
CA ASP A 232 -7.95 15.06 43.89
C ASP A 232 -8.01 15.48 45.37
N ARG A 233 -8.35 16.75 45.61
CA ARG A 233 -8.51 17.34 46.94
C ARG A 233 -9.92 17.11 47.48
N LEU A 234 -9.99 16.61 48.71
CA LEU A 234 -11.24 16.31 49.40
C LEU A 234 -11.59 17.40 50.41
N VAL A 235 -12.82 17.90 50.38
CA VAL A 235 -13.32 18.85 51.38
C VAL A 235 -14.03 18.08 52.48
N LEU A 236 -13.67 18.38 53.73
CA LEU A 236 -14.27 17.77 54.92
C LEU A 236 -14.96 18.83 55.77
N VAL A 237 -16.16 18.52 56.24
CA VAL A 237 -16.84 19.32 57.27
C VAL A 237 -16.79 18.54 58.57
N VAL A 238 -16.28 19.17 59.62
CA VAL A 238 -16.01 18.56 60.93
C VAL A 238 -16.91 19.22 61.98
N ALA A 239 -17.45 18.41 62.88
CA ALA A 239 -18.27 18.89 63.98
C ALA A 239 -17.42 19.65 65.00
N THR A 240 -17.85 20.86 65.34
CA THR A 240 -17.35 21.62 66.49
C THR A 240 -18.46 21.83 67.53
N ARG A 241 -18.08 22.21 68.75
CA ARG A 241 -19.00 22.53 69.85
C ARG A 241 -19.77 23.83 69.61
#